data_AF-A0AAD4BFE7-F1
#
_entry.id   AF-A0AAD4BFE7-F1
#
_cell.length_a   1.000
_cell.length_b   1.000
_cell.length_c   1.000
_cell.angle_alpha   90.00
_cell.angle_beta   90.00
_cell.angle_gamma   90.00
#
_symmetry.space_group_name_H-M   'P 1'
#
loop_
_entity.id
_entity.type
_entity.pdbx_description
1 polymer ?
#
loop_
_entity_poly.entity_id
_entity_poly.type
_entity_poly.pdbx_seq_one_letter_code
_entity_poly.pdbx_strand_id
1 'polypeptide(L)'
;MNIGSNTPFRRVTLIAAIRAARYLRPQHGNVLFLTGKLCVKYGSLVQLSEAFALQFVAAHTSIPVPKVHCAFVQDGCTYILMDRIKGDMLVRGWASRTDESKANIFGQLRKMVDEMRKLPAPGHCISNVVGGSLYDSRFAGTSSTIGPFDTIRDFHLFLRNGMKEPPENYPEVGDLMRLQDQPWPMPVFTHADLSSFNILVRGDDVVGIIDWETAGWYPIYWEYTMACLEANPMNMWWKEEADHYLEPMQREVEMEALRLKYFGRFPWFQ
;
A
#
# COMPACT_ATOMS: atom_id res chain seq x y z
N MET A 1 -5.95 -15.80 -10.54
CA MET A 1 -4.64 -15.41 -11.13
C MET A 1 -3.61 -16.48 -10.81
N ASN A 2 -2.74 -16.83 -11.75
CA ASN A 2 -1.69 -17.83 -11.53
C ASN A 2 -0.35 -17.09 -11.36
N ILE A 3 0.36 -17.29 -10.24
CA ILE A 3 1.56 -16.49 -9.91
C ILE A 3 2.79 -16.98 -10.69
N GLY A 4 2.82 -16.68 -11.98
CA GLY A 4 3.96 -16.88 -12.86
C GLY A 4 4.57 -18.29 -12.84
N SER A 5 5.90 -18.31 -12.93
CA SER A 5 6.85 -19.42 -12.97
C SER A 5 6.78 -20.61 -12.03
N ASN A 6 5.74 -20.79 -11.21
CA ASN A 6 5.86 -21.49 -9.93
C ASN A 6 6.00 -23.02 -10.03
N THR A 7 7.20 -23.50 -10.39
CA THR A 7 7.55 -24.93 -10.46
C THR A 7 8.42 -25.37 -9.29
N PRO A 8 8.39 -26.65 -8.86
CA PRO A 8 9.26 -27.16 -7.80
C PRO A 8 10.74 -26.87 -8.05
N PHE A 9 11.19 -27.03 -9.30
CA PHE A 9 12.55 -26.71 -9.71
C PHE A 9 12.89 -25.24 -9.42
N ARG A 10 12.03 -24.28 -9.84
CA ARG A 10 12.29 -22.86 -9.59
C ARG A 10 12.31 -22.52 -8.10
N ARG A 11 11.47 -23.15 -7.27
CA ARG A 11 11.47 -22.93 -5.81
C ARG A 11 12.82 -23.33 -5.21
N VAL A 12 13.28 -24.54 -5.51
CA VAL A 12 14.55 -25.07 -5.00
C VAL A 12 15.72 -24.20 -5.47
N THR A 13 15.77 -23.86 -6.77
CA THR A 13 16.84 -23.00 -7.31
C THR A 13 16.85 -21.61 -6.68
N LEU A 14 15.68 -20.99 -6.48
CA LEU A 14 15.59 -19.66 -5.86
C LEU A 14 16.07 -19.69 -4.40
N ILE A 15 15.64 -20.68 -3.61
CA ILE A 15 16.07 -20.81 -2.21
C ILE A 15 17.58 -21.05 -2.13
N ALA A 16 18.13 -21.89 -3.00
CA ALA A 16 19.58 -22.09 -3.09
C ALA A 16 20.31 -20.78 -3.43
N ALA A 17 19.80 -20.02 -4.41
CA ALA A 17 20.36 -18.73 -4.81
C ALA A 17 20.33 -17.71 -3.65
N ILE A 18 19.24 -17.62 -2.90
CA ILE A 18 19.13 -16.77 -1.72
C ILE A 18 20.17 -17.16 -0.66
N ARG A 19 20.29 -18.45 -0.35
CA ARG A 19 21.24 -18.95 0.66
C ARG A 19 22.68 -18.60 0.31
N ALA A 20 23.06 -18.65 -0.97
CA ALA A 20 24.38 -18.28 -1.45
C ALA A 20 24.58 -16.75 -1.50
N ALA A 21 23.56 -16.00 -1.90
CA ALA A 21 23.66 -14.56 -2.15
C ALA A 21 23.54 -13.70 -0.89
N ARG A 22 22.80 -14.13 0.14
CA ARG A 22 22.42 -13.29 1.30
C ARG A 22 23.59 -12.66 2.07
N TYR A 23 24.77 -13.28 2.03
CA TYR A 23 25.97 -12.76 2.71
C TYR A 23 26.86 -11.90 1.81
N LEU A 24 26.63 -11.92 0.49
CA LEU A 24 27.48 -11.28 -0.52
C LEU A 24 26.78 -10.12 -1.24
N ARG A 25 25.46 -10.07 -1.16
CA ARG A 25 24.63 -9.13 -1.92
C ARG A 25 23.94 -8.17 -0.98
N PRO A 26 23.71 -6.92 -1.42
CA PRO A 26 22.96 -5.95 -0.62
C PRO A 26 21.57 -6.48 -0.27
N GLN A 27 21.15 -6.23 0.97
CA GLN A 27 19.80 -6.51 1.45
C GLN A 27 19.26 -5.25 2.15
N HIS A 28 18.01 -4.91 1.83
CA HIS A 28 17.28 -3.82 2.47
C HIS A 28 15.95 -4.38 2.99
N GLY A 29 15.81 -4.46 4.32
CA GLY A 29 14.69 -5.13 4.96
C GLY A 29 14.52 -6.57 4.43
N ASN A 30 13.34 -6.85 3.91
CA ASN A 30 12.98 -8.16 3.36
C ASN A 30 13.42 -8.37 1.89
N VAL A 31 14.11 -7.40 1.27
CA VAL A 31 14.49 -7.44 -0.14
C VAL A 31 15.98 -7.71 -0.33
N LEU A 32 16.32 -8.82 -1.00
CA LEU A 32 17.69 -9.19 -1.38
C LEU A 32 17.94 -8.95 -2.87
N PHE A 33 18.99 -8.19 -3.21
CA PHE A 33 19.33 -7.84 -4.59
C PHE A 33 20.22 -8.89 -5.25
N LEU A 34 19.61 -9.97 -5.75
CA LEU A 34 20.28 -11.11 -6.38
C LEU A 34 21.23 -10.70 -7.51
N THR A 35 20.77 -9.85 -8.43
CA THR A 35 21.56 -9.39 -9.58
C THR A 35 21.36 -7.90 -9.86
N GLY A 36 21.92 -7.39 -10.96
CA GLY A 36 21.62 -6.04 -11.45
C GLY A 36 20.23 -5.90 -12.08
N LYS A 37 19.49 -7.01 -12.24
CA LYS A 37 18.16 -7.05 -12.88
C LYS A 37 17.08 -7.70 -12.01
N LEU A 38 17.44 -8.48 -11.00
CA LEU A 38 16.51 -9.26 -10.19
C LEU A 38 16.73 -9.01 -8.70
N CYS A 39 15.64 -8.95 -7.96
CA CYS A 39 15.61 -9.00 -6.51
C CYS A 39 14.54 -9.99 -6.03
N VAL A 40 14.64 -10.38 -4.77
CA VAL A 40 13.63 -11.22 -4.11
C VAL A 40 13.23 -10.59 -2.79
N LYS A 41 11.92 -10.38 -2.61
CA LYS A 41 11.32 -10.03 -1.32
C LYS A 41 10.91 -11.33 -0.63
N TYR A 42 11.38 -11.56 0.60
CA TYR A 42 11.05 -12.79 1.31
C TYR A 42 11.05 -12.61 2.83
N GLY A 43 10.22 -13.40 3.51
CA GLY A 43 10.08 -13.38 4.97
C GLY A 43 8.75 -13.95 5.43
N SER A 44 8.59 -14.10 6.75
CA SER A 44 7.35 -14.58 7.36
C SER A 44 6.21 -13.56 7.34
N LEU A 45 6.54 -12.27 7.24
CA LEU A 45 5.55 -11.17 7.17
C LEU A 45 5.22 -10.75 5.73
N VAL A 46 5.97 -11.24 4.74
CA VAL A 46 5.73 -10.92 3.33
C VAL A 46 4.45 -11.60 2.86
N GLN A 47 3.57 -10.85 2.21
CA GLN A 47 2.27 -11.35 1.79
C GLN A 47 2.25 -11.73 0.32
N LEU A 48 1.63 -12.86 0.00
CA LEU A 48 1.46 -13.29 -1.39
C LEU A 48 0.53 -12.34 -2.17
N SER A 49 -0.32 -11.58 -1.49
CA SER A 49 -1.17 -10.53 -2.05
C SER A 49 -0.37 -9.46 -2.79
N GLU A 50 0.85 -9.12 -2.34
CA GLU A 50 1.72 -8.16 -3.02
C GLU A 50 2.06 -8.63 -4.44
N ALA A 51 2.38 -9.91 -4.62
CA ALA A 51 2.69 -10.48 -5.93
C ALA A 51 1.47 -10.42 -6.87
N PHE A 52 0.27 -10.65 -6.33
CA PHE A 52 -0.97 -10.49 -7.10
C PHE A 52 -1.26 -9.03 -7.44
N ALA A 53 -1.02 -8.10 -6.52
CA ALA A 53 -1.23 -6.67 -6.75
C ALA A 53 -0.31 -6.15 -7.86
N LEU A 54 0.98 -6.50 -7.80
CA LEU A 54 1.95 -6.19 -8.84
C LEU A 54 1.53 -6.72 -10.22
N GLN A 55 1.06 -7.98 -10.29
CA GLN A 55 0.58 -8.57 -11.55
C GLN A 55 -0.68 -7.87 -12.06
N PHE A 56 -1.61 -7.55 -11.18
CA PHE A 56 -2.86 -6.88 -11.54
C PHE A 56 -2.59 -5.47 -12.07
N VAL A 57 -1.78 -4.67 -11.37
CA VAL A 57 -1.43 -3.31 -11.79
C VAL A 57 -0.69 -3.33 -13.13
N ALA A 58 0.31 -4.21 -13.28
CA ALA A 58 1.05 -4.34 -14.54
C ALA A 58 0.18 -4.75 -15.73
N ALA A 59 -0.92 -5.48 -15.48
CA ALA A 59 -1.80 -5.97 -16.54
C ALA A 59 -2.89 -4.96 -16.94
N HIS A 60 -3.25 -4.02 -16.05
CA HIS A 60 -4.40 -3.14 -16.24
C HIS A 60 -4.06 -1.65 -16.26
N THR A 61 -2.80 -1.29 -16.04
CA THR A 61 -2.32 0.10 -16.02
C THR A 61 -0.98 0.25 -16.74
N SER A 62 -0.61 1.50 -17.01
CA SER A 62 0.72 1.93 -17.47
C SER A 62 1.71 2.19 -16.33
N ILE A 63 1.27 2.03 -15.07
CA ILE A 63 2.10 2.30 -13.89
C ILE A 63 3.31 1.35 -13.90
N PRO A 64 4.54 1.89 -13.83
CA PRO A 64 5.73 1.06 -13.82
C PRO A 64 5.83 0.34 -12.47
N VAL A 65 5.70 -0.99 -12.48
CA VAL A 65 5.83 -1.83 -11.29
C VAL A 65 6.80 -2.99 -11.52
N PRO A 66 7.42 -3.55 -10.46
CA PRO A 66 8.26 -4.74 -10.60
C PRO A 66 7.51 -5.91 -11.23
N LYS A 67 8.05 -6.47 -12.32
CA LYS A 67 7.50 -7.68 -12.94
C LYS A 67 7.75 -8.88 -12.04
N VAL A 68 6.69 -9.56 -11.63
CA VAL A 68 6.76 -10.80 -10.85
C VAL A 68 7.11 -11.99 -11.75
N HIS A 69 8.20 -12.70 -11.44
CA HIS A 69 8.64 -13.91 -12.16
C HIS A 69 8.17 -15.19 -11.48
N CYS A 70 8.11 -15.18 -10.15
CA CYS A 70 7.71 -16.32 -9.32
C CYS A 70 7.31 -15.82 -7.93
N ALA A 71 6.21 -16.32 -7.38
CA ALA A 71 5.97 -16.20 -5.94
C ALA A 71 5.34 -17.46 -5.34
N PHE A 72 5.72 -17.77 -4.10
CA PHE A 72 5.26 -18.95 -3.39
C PHE A 72 5.49 -18.83 -1.89
N VAL A 73 4.82 -19.69 -1.13
CA VAL A 73 5.06 -19.91 0.30
C VAL A 73 5.76 -21.25 0.46
N GLN A 74 6.81 -21.28 1.29
CA GLN A 74 7.50 -22.50 1.70
C GLN A 74 8.00 -22.32 3.14
N ASP A 75 7.73 -23.32 3.99
CA ASP A 75 8.16 -23.36 5.40
C ASP A 75 7.81 -22.07 6.19
N GLY A 76 6.58 -21.56 5.97
CA GLY A 76 6.09 -20.33 6.61
C GLY A 76 6.71 -19.03 6.11
N CYS A 77 7.55 -19.07 5.07
CA CYS A 77 8.13 -17.89 4.43
C CYS A 77 7.53 -17.69 3.03
N THR A 78 7.12 -16.47 2.74
CA THR A 78 6.74 -16.06 1.38
C THR A 78 7.99 -15.61 0.63
N TYR A 79 8.06 -15.92 -0.66
CA TYR A 79 9.11 -15.51 -1.57
C TYR A 79 8.49 -14.89 -2.81
N ILE A 80 8.92 -13.68 -3.18
CA ILE A 80 8.48 -12.96 -4.38
C ILE A 80 9.73 -12.58 -5.18
N LEU A 81 10.01 -13.33 -6.25
CA LEU A 81 11.07 -13.02 -7.21
C LEU A 81 10.53 -12.06 -8.27
N MET A 82 11.16 -10.91 -8.42
CA MET A 82 10.72 -9.85 -9.32
C MET A 82 11.87 -9.07 -9.95
N ASP A 83 11.53 -8.26 -10.96
CA ASP A 83 12.48 -7.32 -11.56
C ASP A 83 12.96 -6.29 -10.54
N ARG A 84 14.26 -6.03 -10.56
CA ARG A 84 14.86 -4.88 -9.88
C ARG A 84 14.76 -3.67 -10.81
N ILE A 85 13.89 -2.73 -10.45
CA ILE A 85 13.82 -1.43 -11.13
C ILE A 85 15.08 -0.61 -10.79
N LYS A 86 15.69 0.00 -11.82
CA LYS A 86 16.83 0.89 -11.66
C LYS A 86 16.35 2.34 -11.56
N GLY A 87 16.27 2.84 -10.35
CA GLY A 87 15.98 4.23 -10.00
C GLY A 87 16.37 4.51 -8.56
N ASP A 88 16.41 5.78 -8.20
CA ASP A 88 16.63 6.23 -6.83
C ASP A 88 15.27 6.46 -6.15
N MET A 89 15.15 6.10 -4.88
CA MET A 89 13.96 6.44 -4.09
C MET A 89 13.80 7.96 -4.06
N LEU A 90 12.57 8.45 -4.29
CA LEU A 90 12.26 9.87 -4.41
C LEU A 90 12.69 10.68 -3.18
N VAL A 91 12.62 10.07 -1.99
CA VAL A 91 13.15 10.63 -0.74
C VAL A 91 14.59 11.14 -0.87
N ARG A 92 15.41 10.48 -1.72
CA ARG A 92 16.82 10.84 -1.92
C ARG A 92 16.93 12.07 -2.81
N GLY A 93 17.39 13.18 -2.22
CA GLY A 93 17.63 14.41 -2.95
C GLY A 93 16.38 15.23 -3.27
N TRP A 94 15.21 14.90 -2.68
CA TRP A 94 13.98 15.68 -2.87
C TRP A 94 14.16 17.17 -2.55
N ALA A 95 14.78 17.47 -1.40
CA ALA A 95 15.02 18.84 -0.95
C ALA A 95 15.90 19.66 -1.90
N SER A 96 16.75 19.01 -2.70
CA SER A 96 17.63 19.67 -3.69
C SER A 96 17.01 19.81 -5.08
N ARG A 97 15.80 19.31 -5.32
CA ARG A 97 15.14 19.41 -6.63
C ARG A 97 14.56 20.80 -6.84
N THR A 98 14.56 21.26 -8.09
CA THR A 98 13.87 22.49 -8.49
C THR A 98 12.36 22.31 -8.43
N ASP A 99 11.62 23.41 -8.34
CA ASP A 99 10.14 23.37 -8.34
C ASP A 99 9.58 22.79 -9.65
N GLU A 100 10.24 23.03 -10.78
CA GLU A 100 9.88 22.44 -12.08
C GLU A 100 10.03 20.90 -12.06
N SER A 101 11.14 20.40 -11.51
CA SER A 101 11.38 18.95 -11.36
C SER A 101 10.31 18.31 -10.47
N LYS A 102 10.00 18.94 -9.33
CA LYS A 102 8.94 18.47 -8.42
C LYS A 102 7.58 18.47 -9.11
N ALA A 103 7.22 19.56 -9.81
CA ALA A 103 5.96 19.67 -10.54
C ALA A 103 5.80 18.61 -11.63
N ASN A 104 6.87 18.27 -12.36
CA ASN A 104 6.86 17.20 -13.34
C ASN A 104 6.58 15.83 -12.69
N ILE A 105 7.26 15.53 -11.58
CA ILE A 105 7.06 14.28 -10.82
C ILE A 105 5.62 14.20 -10.30
N PHE A 106 5.09 15.28 -9.71
CA PHE A 106 3.70 15.31 -9.25
C PHE A 106 2.69 15.14 -10.37
N GLY A 107 2.93 15.74 -11.54
CA GLY A 107 2.09 15.55 -12.72
C GLY A 107 2.06 14.10 -13.20
N GLN A 108 3.17 13.37 -13.08
CA GLN A 108 3.21 11.92 -13.37
C GLN A 108 2.48 11.11 -12.30
N LEU A 109 2.73 11.38 -11.02
CA LEU A 109 2.07 10.69 -9.91
C LEU A 109 0.55 10.85 -9.96
N ARG A 110 0.04 12.05 -10.26
CA ARG A 110 -1.41 12.29 -10.41
C ARG A 110 -2.01 11.43 -11.50
N LYS A 111 -1.37 11.36 -12.68
CA LYS A 111 -1.82 10.49 -13.78
C LYS A 111 -1.84 9.02 -13.38
N MET A 112 -0.82 8.56 -12.65
CA MET A 112 -0.74 7.17 -12.16
C MET A 112 -1.84 6.88 -11.14
N VAL A 113 -2.11 7.80 -10.20
CA VAL A 113 -3.21 7.67 -9.23
C VAL A 113 -4.57 7.65 -9.95
N ASP A 114 -4.77 8.53 -10.92
CA ASP A 114 -6.01 8.58 -11.71
C ASP A 114 -6.24 7.29 -12.50
N GLU A 115 -5.18 6.72 -13.08
CA GLU A 115 -5.24 5.43 -13.76
C GLU A 115 -5.56 4.29 -12.79
N MET A 116 -4.88 4.26 -11.64
CA MET A 116 -5.11 3.28 -10.57
C MET A 116 -6.56 3.30 -10.08
N ARG A 117 -7.13 4.50 -9.82
CA ARG A 117 -8.49 4.68 -9.32
C ARG A 117 -9.57 4.30 -10.33
N LYS A 118 -9.25 4.22 -11.63
CA LYS A 118 -10.17 3.79 -12.69
C LYS A 118 -10.29 2.28 -12.83
N LEU A 119 -9.46 1.50 -12.14
CA LEU A 119 -9.56 0.05 -12.15
C LEU A 119 -10.95 -0.37 -11.63
N PRO A 120 -11.63 -1.32 -12.29
CA PRO A 120 -12.99 -1.70 -11.93
C PRO A 120 -13.01 -2.51 -10.63
N ALA A 121 -13.73 -2.01 -9.63
CA ALA A 121 -13.90 -2.72 -8.36
C ALA A 121 -14.73 -4.01 -8.57
N PRO A 122 -14.39 -5.11 -7.88
CA PRO A 122 -15.12 -6.38 -7.97
C PRO A 122 -16.48 -6.34 -7.24
N GLY A 123 -16.84 -5.21 -6.64
CA GLY A 123 -18.06 -5.02 -5.87
C GLY A 123 -17.89 -3.93 -4.82
N HIS A 124 -18.73 -3.97 -3.78
CA HIS A 124 -18.70 -3.02 -2.66
C HIS A 124 -17.67 -3.36 -1.58
N CYS A 125 -16.95 -4.47 -1.75
CA CYS A 125 -16.07 -5.03 -0.74
C CYS A 125 -14.76 -4.23 -0.56
N ILE A 126 -14.29 -4.19 0.68
CA ILE A 126 -12.96 -3.71 1.05
C ILE A 126 -12.07 -4.94 1.21
N SER A 127 -11.20 -5.18 0.24
CA SER A 127 -10.41 -6.40 0.16
C SER A 127 -9.11 -6.18 -0.61
N ASN A 128 -8.17 -7.11 -0.48
CA ASN A 128 -7.04 -7.16 -1.39
C ASN A 128 -7.50 -7.52 -2.83
N VAL A 129 -6.55 -7.50 -3.77
CA VAL A 129 -6.82 -7.72 -5.20
C VAL A 129 -7.41 -9.10 -5.56
N VAL A 130 -7.27 -10.11 -4.68
CA VAL A 130 -7.84 -11.45 -4.87
C VAL A 130 -9.09 -11.69 -4.02
N GLY A 131 -9.66 -10.65 -3.41
CA GLY A 131 -10.87 -10.74 -2.58
C GLY A 131 -10.62 -11.21 -1.14
N GLY A 132 -9.36 -11.26 -0.70
CA GLY A 132 -9.00 -11.67 0.66
C GLY A 132 -8.69 -10.50 1.59
N SER A 133 -8.15 -10.82 2.78
CA SER A 133 -7.75 -9.84 3.79
C SER A 133 -6.68 -8.89 3.26
N LEU A 134 -6.81 -7.62 3.64
CA LEU A 134 -5.78 -6.60 3.43
C LEU A 134 -4.66 -6.80 4.44
N TYR A 135 -3.45 -6.42 4.09
CA TYR A 135 -2.33 -6.36 5.02
C TYR A 135 -1.97 -4.91 5.27
N ASP A 136 -1.79 -4.54 6.52
CA ASP A 136 -1.27 -3.23 6.89
C ASP A 136 -0.68 -3.33 8.29
N SER A 137 0.64 -3.17 8.36
CA SER A 137 1.41 -3.29 9.60
C SER A 137 1.05 -2.23 10.65
N ARG A 138 0.35 -1.15 10.27
CA ARG A 138 -0.16 -0.15 11.21
C ARG A 138 -1.28 -0.70 12.10
N PHE A 139 -1.94 -1.78 11.68
CA PHE A 139 -2.94 -2.50 12.48
C PHE A 139 -2.38 -3.71 13.24
N ALA A 140 -1.04 -3.82 13.37
CA ALA A 140 -0.37 -4.92 14.06
C ALA A 140 -0.67 -4.98 15.57
N GLY A 141 -1.87 -5.45 15.92
CA GLY A 141 -2.25 -5.92 17.25
C GLY A 141 -2.11 -7.45 17.31
N THR A 142 -3.21 -8.17 17.08
CA THR A 142 -3.25 -9.64 17.04
C THR A 142 -2.91 -10.23 15.67
N SER A 143 -3.12 -9.48 14.59
CA SER A 143 -2.70 -9.78 13.22
C SER A 143 -2.46 -8.47 12.45
N SER A 144 -1.52 -8.47 11.51
CA SER A 144 -1.34 -7.35 10.56
C SER A 144 -2.30 -7.43 9.36
N THR A 145 -3.26 -8.35 9.39
CA THR A 145 -4.27 -8.52 8.33
C THR A 145 -5.65 -8.11 8.82
N ILE A 146 -6.40 -7.37 7.99
CA ILE A 146 -7.75 -6.90 8.28
C ILE A 146 -8.73 -7.31 7.19
N GLY A 147 -9.99 -7.51 7.54
CA GLY A 147 -11.04 -7.89 6.60
C GLY A 147 -10.85 -9.30 5.99
N PRO A 148 -11.38 -9.56 4.79
CA PRO A 148 -12.10 -8.61 3.93
C PRO A 148 -13.40 -8.13 4.57
N PHE A 149 -13.94 -7.01 4.08
CA PHE A 149 -15.21 -6.45 4.52
C PHE A 149 -16.18 -6.41 3.36
N ASP A 150 -17.45 -6.73 3.60
CA ASP A 150 -18.46 -6.79 2.54
C ASP A 150 -18.81 -5.38 2.01
N THR A 151 -18.71 -4.37 2.87
CA THR A 151 -18.99 -2.97 2.53
C THR A 151 -18.03 -1.98 3.20
N ILE A 152 -17.99 -0.75 2.69
CA ILE A 152 -17.34 0.40 3.35
C ILE A 152 -17.86 0.59 4.78
N ARG A 153 -19.15 0.34 5.02
CA ARG A 153 -19.75 0.47 6.35
C ARG A 153 -19.17 -0.55 7.34
N ASP A 154 -18.97 -1.79 6.90
CA ASP A 154 -18.38 -2.83 7.75
C ASP A 154 -16.92 -2.51 8.08
N PHE A 155 -16.19 -1.94 7.10
CA PHE A 155 -14.84 -1.43 7.33
C PHE A 155 -14.81 -0.28 8.34
N HIS A 156 -15.71 0.71 8.21
CA HIS A 156 -15.83 1.81 9.18
C HIS A 156 -16.23 1.31 10.58
N LEU A 157 -17.12 0.31 10.65
CA LEU A 157 -17.52 -0.31 11.91
C LEU A 157 -16.34 -1.01 12.59
N PHE A 158 -15.51 -1.72 11.81
CA PHE A 158 -14.25 -2.30 12.29
C PHE A 158 -13.30 -1.22 12.84
N LEU A 159 -13.12 -0.14 12.07
CA LEU A 159 -12.27 1.00 12.42
C LEU A 159 -12.66 1.72 13.73
N ARG A 160 -13.90 1.51 14.20
CA ARG A 160 -14.44 2.06 15.46
C ARG A 160 -14.83 0.99 16.48
N ASN A 161 -14.15 -0.16 16.51
CA ASN A 161 -14.37 -1.22 17.51
C ASN A 161 -15.78 -1.79 17.56
N GLY A 162 -16.48 -1.84 16.42
CA GLY A 162 -17.86 -2.31 16.42
C GLY A 162 -18.86 -1.33 17.05
N MET A 163 -18.44 -0.09 17.37
CA MET A 163 -19.33 0.91 17.95
C MET A 163 -20.43 1.30 16.96
N LYS A 164 -21.68 0.97 17.29
CA LYS A 164 -22.85 1.26 16.45
C LYS A 164 -23.56 2.55 16.81
N GLU A 165 -23.48 2.96 18.07
CA GLU A 165 -24.09 4.19 18.57
C GLU A 165 -23.05 5.09 19.25
N PRO A 166 -23.13 6.42 19.09
CA PRO A 166 -22.20 7.33 19.72
C PRO A 166 -22.46 7.43 21.23
N PRO A 167 -21.42 7.55 22.05
CA PRO A 167 -21.60 7.81 23.49
C PRO A 167 -22.12 9.23 23.72
N GLU A 168 -23.08 9.38 24.63
CA GLU A 168 -23.74 10.67 24.93
C GLU A 168 -22.75 11.81 25.28
N ASN A 169 -21.64 11.45 25.93
CA ASN A 169 -20.66 12.42 26.43
C ASN A 169 -19.57 12.83 25.41
N TYR A 170 -19.55 12.25 24.20
CA TYR A 170 -18.55 12.58 23.18
C TYR A 170 -19.20 12.95 21.84
N PRO A 171 -19.68 14.20 21.67
CA PRO A 171 -20.37 14.64 20.45
C PRO A 171 -19.51 14.49 19.19
N GLU A 172 -18.18 14.68 19.30
CA GLU A 172 -17.22 14.50 18.18
C GLU A 172 -17.22 13.06 17.63
N VAL A 173 -17.46 12.06 18.49
CA VAL A 173 -17.60 10.65 18.05
C VAL A 173 -18.90 10.48 17.26
N GLY A 174 -19.96 11.16 17.66
CA GLY A 174 -21.21 11.23 16.90
C GLY A 174 -21.03 11.86 15.51
N ASP A 175 -20.24 12.93 15.39
CA ASP A 175 -19.89 13.53 14.10
C ASP A 175 -19.12 12.55 13.21
N LEU A 176 -18.05 11.95 13.74
CA LEU A 176 -17.28 10.90 13.06
C LEU A 176 -18.20 9.78 12.53
N MET A 177 -19.08 9.25 13.37
CA MET A 177 -19.97 8.15 13.00
C MET A 177 -20.97 8.57 11.92
N ARG A 178 -21.52 9.79 11.99
CA ARG A 178 -22.37 10.34 10.93
C ARG A 178 -21.64 10.46 9.59
N LEU A 179 -20.39 10.91 9.61
CA LEU A 179 -19.56 10.99 8.41
C LEU A 179 -19.25 9.61 7.83
N GLN A 180 -18.94 8.64 8.68
CA GLN A 180 -18.65 7.28 8.24
C GLN A 180 -19.89 6.54 7.70
N ASP A 181 -21.05 6.76 8.29
CA ASP A 181 -22.29 6.05 7.96
C ASP A 181 -23.07 6.70 6.79
N GLN A 182 -22.59 7.83 6.25
CA GLN A 182 -23.14 8.39 5.01
C GLN A 182 -22.93 7.43 3.82
N PRO A 183 -23.71 7.57 2.73
CA PRO A 183 -23.45 6.83 1.50
C PRO A 183 -22.07 7.18 0.92
N TRP A 184 -21.27 6.16 0.61
CA TRP A 184 -19.97 6.31 -0.04
C TRP A 184 -20.03 5.80 -1.49
N PRO A 185 -19.21 6.36 -2.40
CA PRO A 185 -19.00 5.78 -3.72
C PRO A 185 -18.39 4.38 -3.63
N MET A 186 -18.35 3.68 -4.76
CA MET A 186 -17.68 2.38 -4.86
C MET A 186 -16.23 2.46 -4.38
N PRO A 187 -15.70 1.41 -3.74
CA PRO A 187 -14.29 1.31 -3.42
C PRO A 187 -13.42 1.50 -4.66
N VAL A 188 -12.25 2.11 -4.49
CA VAL A 188 -11.27 2.33 -5.56
C VAL A 188 -9.98 1.59 -5.25
N PHE A 189 -9.27 1.14 -6.29
CA PHE A 189 -7.97 0.51 -6.09
C PHE A 189 -6.99 1.56 -5.57
N THR A 190 -6.29 1.22 -4.50
CA THR A 190 -5.52 2.12 -3.66
C THR A 190 -4.22 1.42 -3.28
N HIS A 191 -3.10 2.15 -3.32
CA HIS A 191 -1.80 1.63 -2.88
C HIS A 191 -1.74 1.56 -1.37
N ALA A 192 -2.34 2.52 -0.66
CA ALA A 192 -2.43 2.63 0.80
C ALA A 192 -1.09 2.84 1.54
N ASP A 193 -0.01 3.08 0.79
CA ASP A 193 1.31 3.46 1.30
C ASP A 193 2.12 4.20 0.22
N LEU A 194 1.48 5.10 -0.54
CA LEU A 194 2.15 5.84 -1.61
C LEU A 194 3.05 6.95 -1.05
N SER A 195 4.23 6.55 -0.54
CA SER A 195 5.19 7.45 0.10
C SER A 195 6.43 7.68 -0.77
N SER A 196 7.20 8.74 -0.48
CA SER A 196 8.48 9.02 -1.17
C SER A 196 9.54 7.90 -1.09
N PHE A 197 9.37 6.91 -0.20
CA PHE A 197 10.21 5.71 -0.12
C PHE A 197 9.83 4.65 -1.17
N ASN A 198 8.59 4.68 -1.64
CA ASN A 198 7.98 3.70 -2.54
C ASN A 198 7.92 4.19 -3.99
N ILE A 199 8.40 5.41 -4.25
CA ILE A 199 8.48 6.02 -5.58
C ILE A 199 9.95 5.99 -6.03
N LEU A 200 10.22 5.39 -7.19
CA LEU A 200 11.54 5.35 -7.81
C LEU A 200 11.59 6.32 -9.00
N VAL A 201 12.64 7.15 -9.05
CA VAL A 201 12.86 8.12 -10.12
C VAL A 201 14.20 7.93 -10.82
N ARG A 202 14.28 8.39 -12.07
CA ARG A 202 15.54 8.57 -12.81
C ARG A 202 15.51 9.93 -13.49
N GLY A 203 16.32 10.87 -13.01
CA GLY A 203 16.06 12.27 -13.32
C GLY A 203 14.65 12.61 -12.83
N ASP A 204 13.84 13.25 -13.66
CA ASP A 204 12.48 13.67 -13.32
C ASP A 204 11.39 12.68 -13.74
N ASP A 205 11.78 11.51 -14.26
CA ASP A 205 10.85 10.46 -14.66
C ASP A 205 10.58 9.50 -13.49
N VAL A 206 9.31 9.25 -13.21
CA VAL A 206 8.88 8.18 -12.30
C VAL A 206 9.01 6.85 -13.04
N VAL A 207 9.98 6.03 -12.63
CA VAL A 207 10.34 4.76 -13.28
C VAL A 207 9.87 3.53 -12.51
N GLY A 208 9.27 3.71 -11.33
CA GLY A 208 8.72 2.60 -10.55
C GLY A 208 7.89 3.06 -9.35
N ILE A 209 6.78 2.38 -9.10
CA ILE A 209 6.08 2.36 -7.81
C ILE A 209 6.25 0.94 -7.23
N ILE A 210 6.73 0.85 -6.00
CA ILE A 210 7.06 -0.42 -5.31
C ILE A 210 6.30 -0.54 -3.99
N ASP A 211 6.39 -1.71 -3.36
CA ASP A 211 5.80 -2.00 -2.05
C ASP A 211 4.26 -2.02 -2.01
N TRP A 212 3.67 -2.82 -2.91
CA TRP A 212 2.22 -2.97 -3.08
C TRP A 212 1.58 -3.95 -2.08
N GLU A 213 2.21 -4.20 -0.93
CA GLU A 213 1.72 -5.19 0.03
C GLU A 213 0.44 -4.76 0.75
N THR A 214 0.22 -3.45 0.86
CA THR A 214 -0.97 -2.83 1.44
C THR A 214 -2.07 -2.54 0.41
N ALA A 215 -1.84 -2.86 -0.86
CA ALA A 215 -2.74 -2.48 -1.93
C ALA A 215 -4.05 -3.29 -1.95
N GLY A 216 -5.14 -2.61 -2.30
CA GLY A 216 -6.46 -3.21 -2.37
C GLY A 216 -7.56 -2.22 -2.73
N TRP A 217 -8.80 -2.63 -2.53
CA TRP A 217 -9.99 -1.81 -2.72
C TRP A 217 -10.35 -1.12 -1.41
N TYR A 218 -10.39 0.21 -1.42
CA TYR A 218 -10.60 1.04 -0.23
C TYR A 218 -11.60 2.16 -0.50
N PRO A 219 -12.17 2.80 0.55
CA PRO A 219 -12.87 4.07 0.39
C PRO A 219 -11.99 5.11 -0.33
N ILE A 220 -12.61 5.97 -1.14
CA ILE A 220 -11.88 6.93 -2.02
C ILE A 220 -10.90 7.85 -1.28
N TYR A 221 -11.16 8.13 -0.01
CA TYR A 221 -10.35 9.01 0.82
C TYR A 221 -9.08 8.36 1.35
N TRP A 222 -8.99 7.03 1.31
CA TRP A 222 -8.04 6.26 2.11
C TRP A 222 -6.58 6.63 1.80
N GLU A 223 -6.19 6.69 0.52
CA GLU A 223 -4.80 7.08 0.15
C GLU A 223 -4.43 8.47 0.71
N TYR A 224 -5.35 9.44 0.62
CA TYR A 224 -5.10 10.80 1.05
C TYR A 224 -4.95 10.90 2.58
N THR A 225 -5.87 10.29 3.32
CA THR A 225 -5.79 10.31 4.79
C THR A 225 -4.55 9.57 5.29
N MET A 226 -4.14 8.48 4.62
CA MET A 226 -2.92 7.75 4.94
C MET A 226 -1.67 8.61 4.67
N ALA A 227 -1.62 9.31 3.54
CA ALA A 227 -0.54 10.22 3.21
C ALA A 227 -0.41 11.38 4.23
N CYS A 228 -1.52 11.97 4.68
CA CYS A 228 -1.52 13.10 5.61
C CYS A 228 -1.26 12.69 7.08
N LEU A 229 -1.89 11.61 7.55
CA LEU A 229 -1.92 11.29 8.99
C LEU A 229 -0.86 10.26 9.37
N GLU A 230 -0.58 9.30 8.49
CA GLU A 230 0.17 8.09 8.80
C GLU A 230 1.53 8.01 8.10
N ALA A 231 2.05 9.14 7.59
CA ALA A 231 3.40 9.15 7.02
C ALA A 231 4.44 8.69 8.05
N ASN A 232 5.37 7.86 7.58
CA ASN A 232 6.55 7.41 8.31
C ASN A 232 7.23 8.61 9.01
N PRO A 233 7.69 8.48 10.27
CA PRO A 233 8.41 9.56 10.98
C PRO A 233 9.62 10.11 10.21
N MET A 234 10.28 9.28 9.40
CA MET A 234 11.39 9.67 8.52
C MET A 234 10.92 10.34 7.21
N ASN A 235 9.61 10.48 7.02
CA ASN A 235 8.94 11.03 5.84
C ASN A 235 7.90 12.10 6.17
N MET A 236 7.95 12.71 7.36
CA MET A 236 6.90 13.64 7.79
C MET A 236 6.67 14.81 6.84
N TRP A 237 7.73 15.27 6.17
CA TRP A 237 7.65 16.35 5.17
C TRP A 237 6.81 15.96 3.94
N TRP A 238 6.70 14.67 3.60
CA TRP A 238 5.90 14.21 2.45
C TRP A 238 4.40 14.44 2.64
N LYS A 239 3.95 14.60 3.89
CA LYS A 239 2.55 14.95 4.21
C LYS A 239 2.14 16.27 3.55
N GLU A 240 3.04 17.23 3.53
CA GLU A 240 2.82 18.57 2.96
C GLU A 240 2.73 18.54 1.43
N GLU A 241 3.21 17.45 0.82
CA GLU A 241 3.26 17.28 -0.63
C GLU A 241 2.02 16.53 -1.18
N ALA A 242 1.17 15.98 -0.31
CA ALA A 242 0.03 15.12 -0.68
C ALA A 242 -0.92 15.80 -1.68
N ASP A 243 -1.23 17.08 -1.45
CA ASP A 243 -2.14 17.88 -2.28
C ASP A 243 -1.64 18.07 -3.71
N HIS A 244 -0.35 17.86 -3.96
CA HIS A 244 0.21 18.01 -5.30
C HIS A 244 -0.10 16.81 -6.21
N TYR A 245 -0.35 15.61 -5.66
CA TYR A 245 -0.59 14.40 -6.47
C TYR A 245 -1.87 13.64 -6.11
N LEU A 246 -2.55 14.01 -5.02
CA LEU A 246 -3.85 13.50 -4.61
C LEU A 246 -4.86 14.64 -4.55
N GLU A 247 -6.13 14.33 -4.83
CA GLU A 247 -7.22 15.27 -4.60
C GLU A 247 -7.36 15.55 -3.09
N PRO A 248 -7.33 16.82 -2.64
CA PRO A 248 -7.46 17.16 -1.22
C PRO A 248 -8.83 16.78 -0.65
N MET A 249 -8.83 16.11 0.50
CA MET A 249 -10.03 15.63 1.21
C MET A 249 -9.96 15.99 2.69
N GLN A 250 -9.95 17.29 2.99
CA GLN A 250 -9.70 17.81 4.34
C GLN A 250 -10.75 17.35 5.37
N ARG A 251 -12.02 17.24 4.96
CA ARG A 251 -13.10 16.74 5.81
C ARG A 251 -12.85 15.29 6.24
N GLU A 252 -12.34 14.47 5.32
CA GLU A 252 -12.02 13.07 5.57
C GLU A 252 -10.73 12.92 6.39
N VAL A 253 -9.77 13.84 6.26
CA VAL A 253 -8.61 13.93 7.15
C VAL A 253 -9.05 14.24 8.59
N GLU A 254 -9.95 15.20 8.79
CA GLU A 254 -10.51 15.51 10.11
C GLU A 254 -11.28 14.31 10.69
N MET A 255 -12.07 13.64 9.86
CA MET A 255 -12.76 12.40 10.22
C MET A 255 -11.77 11.33 10.68
N GLU A 256 -10.72 11.05 9.90
CA GLU A 256 -9.74 10.02 10.24
C GLU A 256 -8.88 10.42 11.45
N ALA A 257 -8.59 11.70 11.64
CA ALA A 257 -7.90 12.21 12.82
C ALA A 257 -8.75 12.02 14.10
N LEU A 258 -10.06 12.30 14.04
CA LEU A 258 -10.99 11.98 15.12
C LEU A 258 -11.03 10.47 15.39
N ARG A 259 -11.08 9.65 14.34
CA ARG A 259 -11.03 8.19 14.48
C ARG A 259 -9.77 7.75 15.21
N LEU A 260 -8.60 8.22 14.81
CA LEU A 260 -7.31 7.93 15.46
C LEU A 260 -7.27 8.41 16.92
N LYS A 261 -7.83 9.59 17.22
CA LYS A 261 -7.88 10.16 18.57
C LYS A 261 -8.68 9.27 19.54
N TYR A 262 -9.83 8.77 19.10
CA TYR A 262 -10.77 8.05 19.99
C TYR A 262 -10.61 6.53 19.95
N PHE A 263 -10.27 5.97 18.79
CA PHE A 263 -10.18 4.52 18.59
C PHE A 263 -8.73 4.06 18.39
N GLY A 264 -7.76 4.97 18.40
CA GLY A 264 -6.35 4.64 18.22
C GLY A 264 -6.02 4.18 16.79
N ARG A 265 -4.78 3.76 16.59
CA ARG A 265 -4.36 3.02 15.39
C ARG A 265 -4.93 1.60 15.37
N PHE A 266 -5.29 1.11 16.56
CA PHE A 266 -5.74 -0.24 16.80
C PHE A 266 -7.17 -0.20 17.30
N PRO A 267 -8.11 -0.83 16.58
CA PRO A 267 -9.33 -1.22 17.22
C PRO A 267 -9.01 -2.16 18.41
N TRP A 268 -9.35 -1.75 19.64
CA TRP A 268 -9.34 -2.62 20.83
C TRP A 268 -10.33 -3.76 20.62
N PHE A 269 -9.83 -4.93 20.27
CA PHE A 269 -10.59 -6.17 20.46
C PHE A 269 -10.73 -6.41 21.97
N GLN A 270 -11.95 -6.28 22.50
CA GLN A 270 -12.35 -6.91 23.76
C GLN A 270 -12.94 -8.29 23.46
#